data_AF-A0A412FXY9-F1
#
_entry.id   AF-A0A412FXY9-F1
#
_cell.length_a   1.000
_cell.length_b   1.000
_cell.length_c   1.000
_cell.angle_alpha   90.00
_cell.angle_beta   90.00
_cell.angle_gamma   90.00
#
_symmetry.space_group_name_H-M   'P 1'
#
loop_
_entity.id
_entity.type
_entity.pdbx_description
1 polymer ?
#
loop_
_entity_poly.entity_id
_entity_poly.type
_entity_poly.pdbx_seq_one_letter_code
_entity_poly.pdbx_strand_id
1 'polypeptide(L)'
;MNNINDLIFNIQSLKQLQINIDEIQSLKEEAQLQVNMACLALLRRYILDESGVGVILFRNLIRKYYPLSDEQILKYENVIYKGVHKTVDNGKFTVESREWYYITNYNVFKRKGKEFSVENKLYKVRYECFGTTVSTYQSCYSHLVSEMLHLNELRSVLKTMECYSGAGRFFTLNYYVDFHDNPQICCTSLAKNEFTKWNWDLVSNIKNAERSFDWLENLLDNNGFFSQLGTENIAKTLTQLQDVVGTEYLITQDVWNSVVEKYEKMGIGLYAYSNSISKEFIIKHQNELDWLVLQRNPYVQWDLELINLFLKKYVKSIPESEWDKHLDGSRAIYSAIKDLLNDSILRDIEKLYEL
;
A
#
# COMPACT_ATOMS: atom_id res chain seq x y z
N MET A 1 -44.46 -23.14 -48.40
CA MET A 1 -44.12 -21.88 -49.09
C MET A 1 -43.89 -20.84 -48.03
N ASN A 2 -42.68 -20.30 -47.90
CA ASN A 2 -42.45 -19.11 -47.07
C ASN A 2 -43.06 -17.91 -47.79
N ASN A 3 -43.98 -17.20 -47.14
CA ASN A 3 -44.65 -16.04 -47.72
C ASN A 3 -43.64 -14.88 -47.81
N ILE A 4 -43.44 -14.35 -49.01
CA ILE A 4 -42.50 -13.24 -49.26
C ILE A 4 -42.82 -12.04 -48.37
N ASN A 5 -44.10 -11.83 -48.04
CA ASN A 5 -44.55 -10.77 -47.14
C ASN A 5 -44.04 -10.95 -45.70
N ASP A 6 -43.97 -12.18 -45.19
CA ASP A 6 -43.43 -12.47 -43.85
C ASP A 6 -41.92 -12.19 -43.82
N LEU A 7 -41.24 -12.44 -44.94
CA LEU A 7 -39.81 -12.21 -45.08
C LEU A 7 -39.49 -10.71 -45.14
N ILE A 8 -40.31 -9.92 -45.85
CA ILE A 8 -40.21 -8.45 -45.88
C ILE A 8 -40.49 -7.85 -44.50
N PHE A 9 -41.54 -8.32 -43.83
CA PHE A 9 -41.88 -7.89 -42.48
C PHE A 9 -40.73 -8.17 -41.50
N ASN A 10 -40.18 -9.39 -41.52
CA ASN A 10 -39.03 -9.76 -40.68
C ASN A 10 -37.80 -8.90 -40.96
N ILE A 11 -37.49 -8.58 -42.22
CA ILE A 11 -36.37 -7.67 -42.57
C ILE A 11 -36.61 -6.26 -42.04
N GLN A 12 -37.83 -5.74 -42.10
CA GLN A 12 -38.17 -4.43 -41.54
C GLN A 12 -38.05 -4.43 -40.01
N SER A 13 -38.55 -5.47 -39.34
CA SER A 13 -38.38 -5.64 -37.89
C SER A 13 -36.91 -5.72 -37.48
N LEU A 14 -36.06 -6.43 -38.22
CA LEU A 14 -34.62 -6.50 -37.96
C LEU A 14 -33.93 -5.14 -38.13
N LYS A 15 -34.29 -4.36 -39.16
CA LYS A 15 -33.78 -2.99 -39.33
C LYS A 15 -34.18 -2.09 -38.17
N GLN A 16 -35.43 -2.19 -37.71
CA GLN A 16 -35.89 -1.42 -36.56
C GLN A 16 -35.15 -1.82 -35.27
N LEU A 17 -34.89 -3.11 -35.07
CA LEU A 17 -34.08 -3.59 -33.95
C LEU A 17 -32.65 -3.04 -34.01
N GLN A 18 -32.03 -2.98 -35.19
CA GLN A 18 -30.70 -2.38 -35.34
C GLN A 18 -30.70 -0.89 -34.98
N ILE A 19 -31.68 -0.13 -35.46
CA ILE A 19 -31.83 1.30 -35.11
C ILE A 19 -31.97 1.47 -33.59
N ASN A 20 -32.83 0.66 -32.96
CA ASN A 20 -33.01 0.70 -31.50
C ASN A 20 -31.72 0.34 -30.76
N ILE A 21 -30.91 -0.60 -31.27
CA ILE A 21 -29.61 -0.95 -30.69
C ILE A 21 -28.64 0.25 -30.77
N ASP A 22 -28.57 0.92 -31.91
CA ASP A 22 -27.70 2.06 -32.14
C ASP A 22 -28.09 3.24 -31.22
N GLU A 23 -29.39 3.50 -31.06
CA GLU A 23 -29.92 4.50 -30.12
C GLU A 23 -29.55 4.18 -28.66
N ILE A 24 -29.70 2.93 -28.23
CA ILE A 24 -29.32 2.50 -26.88
C ILE A 24 -27.81 2.65 -26.65
N GLN A 25 -26.99 2.37 -27.66
CA GLN A 25 -25.54 2.56 -27.58
C GLN A 25 -25.19 4.04 -27.42
N SER A 26 -25.81 4.93 -28.19
CA SER A 26 -25.60 6.37 -28.09
C SER A 26 -25.99 6.92 -26.70
N LEU A 27 -27.15 6.51 -26.16
CA LEU A 27 -27.58 6.90 -24.82
C LEU A 27 -26.63 6.41 -23.73
N LYS A 28 -26.11 5.18 -23.88
CA LYS A 28 -25.11 4.62 -22.96
C LYS A 28 -23.82 5.43 -22.98
N GLU A 29 -23.34 5.83 -24.16
CA GLU A 29 -22.13 6.65 -24.30
C GLU A 29 -22.31 8.03 -23.66
N GLU A 30 -23.45 8.68 -23.89
CA GLU A 30 -23.77 9.97 -23.27
C GLU A 30 -23.83 9.87 -21.74
N ALA A 31 -24.52 8.85 -21.22
CA ALA A 31 -24.58 8.61 -19.78
C ALA A 31 -23.18 8.36 -19.19
N GLN A 32 -22.34 7.58 -19.87
CA GLN A 32 -20.97 7.31 -19.43
C GLN A 32 -20.12 8.59 -19.41
N LEU A 33 -20.29 9.48 -20.39
CA LEU A 33 -19.61 10.78 -20.41
C LEU A 33 -20.01 11.63 -19.21
N GLN A 34 -21.31 11.70 -18.89
CA GLN A 34 -21.81 12.44 -17.73
C GLN A 34 -21.23 11.90 -16.41
N VAL A 35 -21.19 10.57 -16.27
CA VAL A 35 -20.56 9.92 -15.11
C VAL A 35 -19.07 10.26 -15.03
N ASN A 36 -18.33 10.16 -16.14
CA ASN A 36 -16.90 10.48 -16.18
C ASN A 36 -16.63 11.94 -15.78
N MET A 37 -17.44 12.89 -16.26
CA MET A 37 -17.34 14.29 -15.88
C MET A 37 -17.59 14.51 -14.39
N ALA A 38 -18.59 13.83 -13.82
CA ALA A 38 -18.88 13.91 -12.39
C ALA A 38 -17.73 13.34 -11.54
N CYS A 39 -17.21 12.17 -11.91
CA CYS A 39 -16.06 11.56 -11.25
C CYS A 39 -14.82 12.46 -11.29
N LEU A 40 -14.52 13.04 -12.46
CA LEU A 40 -13.41 13.99 -12.61
C LEU A 40 -13.62 15.23 -11.72
N ALA A 41 -14.83 15.79 -11.69
CA ALA A 41 -15.15 16.94 -10.85
C ALA A 41 -14.94 16.64 -9.34
N LEU A 42 -15.33 15.45 -8.89
CA LEU A 42 -15.10 14.99 -7.52
C LEU A 42 -13.60 14.83 -7.21
N LEU A 43 -12.85 14.15 -8.07
CA LEU A 43 -11.41 13.95 -7.90
C LEU A 43 -10.67 15.30 -7.86
N ARG A 44 -11.07 16.25 -8.72
CA ARG A 44 -10.52 17.62 -8.70
C ARG A 44 -10.80 18.34 -7.39
N ARG A 45 -12.07 18.37 -7.00
CA ARG A 45 -12.53 19.09 -5.80
C ARG A 45 -11.87 18.60 -4.51
N TYR A 46 -11.67 17.30 -4.36
CA TYR A 46 -11.23 16.71 -3.11
C TYR A 46 -9.75 16.33 -3.10
N ILE A 47 -9.14 16.10 -4.25
CA ILE A 47 -7.77 15.57 -4.35
C ILE A 47 -6.91 16.45 -5.22
N LEU A 48 -7.15 16.50 -6.53
CA LEU A 48 -6.16 16.98 -7.50
C LEU A 48 -5.86 18.48 -7.37
N ASP A 49 -6.84 19.31 -7.01
CA ASP A 49 -6.66 20.76 -6.91
C ASP A 49 -6.03 21.21 -5.56
N GLU A 50 -5.68 20.28 -4.66
CA GLU A 50 -4.96 20.60 -3.42
C GLU A 50 -3.46 20.80 -3.67
N SER A 51 -3.03 22.06 -3.80
CA SER A 51 -1.66 22.60 -3.75
C SER A 51 -0.53 21.66 -4.20
N GLY A 52 -0.65 20.99 -5.35
CA GLY A 52 0.37 20.08 -5.90
C GLY A 52 0.48 18.72 -5.18
N VAL A 53 0.29 18.67 -3.85
CA VAL A 53 0.26 17.42 -3.07
C VAL A 53 -0.82 16.45 -3.54
N GLY A 54 -1.95 16.97 -4.02
CA GLY A 54 -3.04 16.18 -4.57
C GLY A 54 -2.61 15.34 -5.77
N VAL A 55 -1.87 15.96 -6.68
CA VAL A 55 -1.32 15.34 -7.89
C VAL A 55 -0.27 14.30 -7.53
N ILE A 56 0.60 14.59 -6.55
CA ILE A 56 1.62 13.64 -6.04
C ILE A 56 0.95 12.40 -5.44
N LEU A 57 -0.03 12.60 -4.54
CA LEU A 57 -0.78 11.49 -3.95
C LEU A 57 -1.46 10.67 -5.04
N PHE A 58 -2.17 11.32 -5.96
CA PHE A 58 -2.87 10.65 -7.06
C PHE A 58 -1.91 9.81 -7.90
N ARG A 59 -0.78 10.39 -8.34
CA ARG A 59 0.27 9.70 -9.09
C ARG A 59 0.77 8.46 -8.34
N ASN A 60 1.01 8.57 -7.05
CA ASN A 60 1.47 7.45 -6.22
C ASN A 60 0.42 6.34 -6.07
N LEU A 61 -0.86 6.69 -5.93
CA LEU A 61 -1.96 5.73 -5.89
C LEU A 61 -2.11 4.98 -7.23
N ILE A 62 -2.06 5.69 -8.36
CA ILE A 62 -2.12 5.08 -9.69
C ILE A 62 -0.93 4.15 -9.90
N ARG A 63 0.28 4.65 -9.63
CA ARG A 63 1.53 3.89 -9.73
C ARG A 63 1.45 2.56 -8.98
N LYS A 64 0.99 2.57 -7.72
CA LYS A 64 1.00 1.38 -6.85
C LYS A 64 -0.16 0.41 -7.08
N TYR A 65 -1.35 0.91 -7.41
CA TYR A 65 -2.58 0.10 -7.32
C TYR A 65 -3.39 -0.02 -8.61
N TYR A 66 -3.29 0.93 -9.54
CA TYR A 66 -4.02 0.87 -10.80
C TYR A 66 -3.51 -0.30 -11.67
N PRO A 67 -4.36 -1.00 -12.44
CA PRO A 67 -3.92 -2.05 -13.34
C PRO A 67 -3.21 -1.47 -14.58
N LEU A 68 -1.96 -1.00 -14.40
CA LEU A 68 -1.19 -0.31 -15.43
C LEU A 68 -1.03 -1.16 -16.71
N SER A 69 -1.23 -0.53 -17.87
CA SER A 69 -0.80 -1.00 -19.19
C SER A 69 0.73 -0.91 -19.33
N ASP A 70 1.30 -1.49 -20.38
CA ASP A 70 2.75 -1.40 -20.63
C ASP A 70 3.21 0.04 -20.89
N GLU A 71 2.38 0.84 -21.57
CA GLU A 71 2.60 2.29 -21.75
C GLU A 71 2.58 3.03 -20.42
N GLN A 72 1.62 2.72 -19.55
CA GLN A 72 1.50 3.33 -18.23
C GLN A 72 2.63 2.93 -17.28
N ILE A 73 3.21 1.73 -17.43
CA ILE A 73 4.41 1.33 -16.66
C ILE A 73 5.58 2.28 -16.97
N LEU A 74 5.80 2.64 -18.24
CA LEU A 74 6.88 3.53 -18.66
C LEU A 74 6.76 4.94 -18.07
N LYS A 75 5.52 5.35 -17.76
CA LYS A 75 5.13 6.67 -17.25
C LYS A 75 5.17 6.75 -15.72
N TYR A 76 4.60 5.77 -15.04
CA TYR A 76 4.39 5.84 -13.59
C TYR A 76 5.51 5.24 -12.75
N GLU A 77 6.20 4.20 -13.22
CA GLU A 77 7.27 3.56 -12.43
C GLU A 77 8.58 4.37 -12.50
N ASN A 78 9.23 4.55 -11.35
CA ASN A 78 10.37 5.46 -11.20
C ASN A 78 11.73 4.77 -11.40
N VAL A 79 12.71 5.56 -11.87
CA VAL A 79 14.13 5.17 -11.98
C VAL A 79 14.71 4.93 -10.58
N ILE A 80 15.39 3.81 -10.41
CA ILE A 80 16.17 3.44 -9.22
C ILE A 80 17.56 4.11 -9.27
N TYR A 81 18.30 3.88 -10.36
CA TYR A 81 19.69 4.34 -10.58
C TYR A 81 20.17 3.93 -11.98
N LYS A 82 21.29 4.53 -12.44
CA LYS A 82 22.03 4.08 -13.64
C LYS A 82 23.00 2.96 -13.23
N GLY A 83 22.79 1.75 -13.75
CA GLY A 83 23.53 0.54 -13.38
C GLY A 83 24.13 -0.18 -14.58
N VAL A 84 24.87 -1.24 -14.29
CA VAL A 84 25.53 -2.06 -15.31
C VAL A 84 24.72 -3.34 -15.53
N HIS A 85 24.21 -3.53 -16.75
CA HIS A 85 23.55 -4.74 -17.19
C HIS A 85 24.59 -5.68 -17.84
N LYS A 86 24.61 -6.93 -17.40
CA LYS A 86 25.52 -7.96 -17.91
C LYS A 86 24.72 -8.99 -18.69
N THR A 87 24.96 -9.09 -19.99
CA THR A 87 24.45 -10.18 -20.82
C THR A 87 25.57 -11.14 -21.16
N VAL A 88 25.23 -12.43 -21.30
CA VAL A 88 26.15 -13.47 -21.73
C VAL A 88 25.65 -14.03 -23.04
N ASP A 89 26.31 -13.64 -24.13
CA ASP A 89 26.08 -14.21 -25.46
C ASP A 89 27.33 -14.96 -25.90
N ASN A 90 27.17 -16.24 -26.25
CA ASN A 90 28.26 -17.11 -26.73
C ASN A 90 29.51 -17.10 -25.82
N GLY A 91 29.32 -17.09 -24.50
CA GLY A 91 30.41 -17.10 -23.52
C GLY A 91 31.16 -15.77 -23.39
N LYS A 92 30.70 -14.70 -24.06
CA LYS A 92 31.26 -13.34 -23.94
C LYS A 92 30.35 -12.48 -23.08
N PHE A 93 30.93 -11.81 -22.09
CA PHE A 93 30.22 -10.88 -21.22
C PHE A 93 30.17 -9.50 -21.88
N THR A 94 28.96 -9.01 -22.16
CA THR A 94 28.74 -7.63 -22.59
C THR A 94 28.21 -6.84 -21.41
N VAL A 95 28.77 -5.65 -21.20
CA VAL A 95 28.56 -4.82 -20.01
C VAL A 95 28.03 -3.48 -20.49
N GLU A 96 26.73 -3.25 -20.37
CA GLU A 96 26.06 -2.03 -20.83
C GLU A 96 25.53 -1.22 -19.66
N SER A 97 25.70 0.11 -19.69
CA SER A 97 25.04 0.99 -18.73
C SER A 97 23.56 1.12 -19.07
N ARG A 98 22.67 0.74 -18.15
CA ARG A 98 21.21 0.82 -18.29
C ARG A 98 20.56 1.35 -17.02
N GLU A 99 19.46 2.06 -17.18
CA GLU A 99 18.62 2.49 -16.06
C GLU A 99 17.74 1.33 -15.58
N TRP A 100 17.72 1.15 -14.26
CA TRP A 100 16.83 0.20 -13.60
C TRP A 100 15.67 0.94 -12.94
N TYR A 101 14.48 0.34 -12.98
CA TYR A 101 13.23 0.90 -12.47
C TYR A 101 12.62 -0.04 -11.42
N TYR A 102 11.98 0.50 -10.38
CA TYR A 102 11.33 -0.34 -9.36
C TYR A 102 10.02 -0.89 -9.92
N ILE A 103 9.69 -2.12 -9.55
CA ILE A 103 8.33 -2.64 -9.66
C ILE A 103 7.64 -2.35 -8.32
N THR A 104 6.77 -1.35 -8.29
CA THR A 104 6.00 -0.97 -7.10
C THR A 104 4.55 -1.44 -7.15
N ASN A 105 4.09 -1.86 -8.33
CA ASN A 105 2.73 -2.35 -8.56
C ASN A 105 2.61 -3.88 -8.57
N TYR A 106 1.70 -4.44 -7.77
CA TYR A 106 1.51 -5.90 -7.69
C TYR A 106 0.89 -6.52 -8.94
N ASN A 107 0.01 -5.80 -9.63
CA ASN A 107 -0.58 -6.29 -10.89
C ASN A 107 0.49 -6.42 -11.97
N VAL A 108 1.45 -5.49 -12.01
CA VAL A 108 2.60 -5.54 -12.91
C VAL A 108 3.49 -6.73 -12.56
N PHE A 109 3.86 -6.90 -11.30
CA PHE A 109 4.63 -8.07 -10.84
C PHE A 109 3.96 -9.40 -11.21
N LYS A 110 2.66 -9.53 -10.97
CA LYS A 110 1.90 -10.75 -11.27
C LYS A 110 1.90 -11.07 -12.77
N ARG A 111 1.82 -10.06 -13.63
CA ARG A 111 1.75 -10.22 -15.09
C ARG A 111 3.12 -10.42 -15.74
N LYS A 112 4.15 -9.72 -15.26
CA LYS A 112 5.47 -9.64 -15.92
C LYS A 112 6.58 -10.39 -15.18
N GLY A 113 6.36 -10.75 -13.91
CA GLY A 113 7.34 -11.43 -13.07
C GLY A 113 8.23 -10.49 -12.26
N LYS A 114 9.29 -11.06 -11.67
CA LYS A 114 10.21 -10.36 -10.75
C LYS A 114 11.16 -9.38 -11.43
N GLU A 115 11.41 -9.59 -12.72
CA GLU A 115 12.25 -8.79 -13.59
C GLU A 115 11.71 -8.85 -15.02
N PHE A 116 11.66 -7.72 -15.72
CA PHE A 116 11.23 -7.65 -17.11
C PHE A 116 11.78 -6.40 -17.81
N SER A 117 11.63 -6.34 -19.14
CA SER A 117 11.99 -5.18 -19.95
C SER A 117 10.80 -4.67 -20.77
N VAL A 118 10.66 -3.35 -20.90
CA VAL A 118 9.72 -2.68 -21.82
C VAL A 118 10.46 -1.51 -22.47
N GLU A 119 10.42 -1.40 -23.79
CA GLU A 119 11.03 -0.30 -24.57
C GLU A 119 12.45 0.10 -24.09
N ASN A 120 13.33 -0.90 -23.91
CA ASN A 120 14.72 -0.77 -23.44
C ASN A 120 14.92 -0.35 -21.96
N LYS A 121 13.85 -0.15 -21.19
CA LYS A 121 13.92 0.02 -19.73
C LYS A 121 13.86 -1.33 -19.02
N LEU A 122 14.63 -1.48 -17.94
CA LEU A 122 14.69 -2.71 -17.14
C LEU A 122 14.02 -2.48 -15.78
N TYR A 123 13.11 -3.38 -15.40
CA TYR A 123 12.32 -3.29 -14.18
C TYR A 123 12.63 -4.45 -13.25
N LYS A 124 12.71 -4.22 -11.93
CA LYS A 124 12.87 -5.28 -10.92
C LYS A 124 12.28 -4.94 -9.56
N VAL A 125 11.89 -5.97 -8.81
CA VAL A 125 11.31 -5.86 -7.44
C VAL A 125 12.37 -5.52 -6.38
N ARG A 126 13.60 -5.99 -6.56
CA ARG A 126 14.70 -5.85 -5.60
C ARG A 126 15.98 -5.44 -6.33
N TYR A 127 16.74 -4.53 -5.73
CA TYR A 127 18.10 -4.26 -6.17
C TYR A 127 19.13 -4.52 -5.06
N GLU A 128 20.24 -5.15 -5.44
CA GLU A 128 21.42 -5.32 -4.60
C GLU A 128 22.46 -4.25 -4.96
N CYS A 129 22.75 -3.33 -4.05
CA CYS A 129 23.84 -2.39 -4.22
C CYS A 129 25.18 -3.11 -4.05
N PHE A 130 25.97 -3.21 -5.12
CA PHE A 130 27.35 -3.69 -5.05
C PHE A 130 28.30 -2.56 -4.67
N GLY A 131 29.29 -2.86 -3.83
CA GLY A 131 30.55 -2.12 -3.87
C GLY A 131 31.75 -3.01 -3.60
N THR A 132 32.91 -2.42 -3.87
CA THR A 132 34.20 -3.10 -4.01
C THR A 132 34.85 -3.43 -2.66
N THR A 133 36.08 -3.96 -2.74
CA THR A 133 36.78 -4.96 -1.91
C THR A 133 36.81 -4.85 -0.38
N VAL A 134 36.13 -3.90 0.26
CA VAL A 134 36.10 -3.81 1.73
C VAL A 134 34.69 -3.86 2.34
N SER A 135 33.62 -3.63 1.56
CA SER A 135 32.22 -4.06 1.82
C SER A 135 31.22 -3.16 1.11
N THR A 136 30.15 -3.74 0.53
CA THR A 136 28.83 -3.11 0.47
C THR A 136 27.75 -4.12 0.10
N TYR A 137 26.73 -4.26 0.95
CA TYR A 137 25.49 -4.99 0.66
C TYR A 137 24.32 -4.25 1.30
N GLN A 138 23.78 -3.24 0.62
CA GLN A 138 22.44 -2.75 0.93
C GLN A 138 21.48 -3.25 -0.15
N SER A 139 20.57 -4.13 0.27
CA SER A 139 19.44 -4.55 -0.55
C SER A 139 18.28 -3.59 -0.30
N CYS A 140 17.86 -2.86 -1.33
CA CYS A 140 16.67 -2.02 -1.28
C CYS A 140 15.50 -2.77 -1.94
N TYR A 141 14.42 -2.95 -1.18
CA TYR A 141 13.18 -3.56 -1.67
C TYR A 141 12.27 -2.46 -2.19
N SER A 142 11.51 -2.78 -3.25
CA SER A 142 10.44 -1.89 -3.66
C SER A 142 9.33 -1.83 -2.60
N HIS A 143 8.61 -0.70 -2.54
CA HIS A 143 7.42 -0.52 -1.68
C HIS A 143 6.27 -1.48 -1.99
N LEU A 144 6.44 -2.37 -2.97
CA LEU A 144 5.48 -3.41 -3.33
C LEU A 144 5.07 -4.27 -2.12
N VAL A 145 5.99 -4.49 -1.19
CA VAL A 145 5.84 -5.43 -0.08
C VAL A 145 4.97 -4.89 1.05
N SER A 146 5.00 -3.58 1.30
CA SER A 146 4.37 -2.99 2.48
C SER A 146 2.84 -3.03 2.47
N GLU A 147 2.22 -3.30 1.31
CA GLU A 147 0.77 -3.16 1.12
C GLU A 147 0.10 -4.36 0.40
N MET A 148 0.70 -5.55 0.51
CA MET A 148 0.07 -6.82 0.11
C MET A 148 -1.13 -7.15 0.99
N LEU A 149 -2.25 -7.60 0.40
CA LEU A 149 -3.48 -7.91 1.12
C LEU A 149 -3.49 -9.31 1.70
N HIS A 150 -2.89 -10.25 0.98
CA HIS A 150 -2.97 -11.66 1.34
C HIS A 150 -1.58 -12.22 1.54
N LEU A 151 -1.49 -13.13 2.51
CA LEU A 151 -0.26 -13.83 2.75
C LEU A 151 0.24 -14.59 1.51
N ASN A 152 -0.66 -15.07 0.64
CA ASN A 152 -0.28 -15.71 -0.61
C ASN A 152 0.39 -14.74 -1.60
N GLU A 153 -0.04 -13.48 -1.64
CA GLU A 153 0.65 -12.43 -2.42
C GLU A 153 2.07 -12.22 -1.86
N LEU A 154 2.18 -12.09 -0.54
CA LEU A 154 3.47 -11.98 0.15
C LEU A 154 4.38 -13.18 -0.14
N ARG A 155 3.85 -14.41 -0.02
CA ARG A 155 4.56 -15.66 -0.35
C ARG A 155 4.99 -15.72 -1.82
N SER A 156 4.18 -15.20 -2.73
CA SER A 156 4.54 -15.17 -4.16
C SER A 156 5.76 -14.29 -4.41
N VAL A 157 5.88 -13.16 -3.70
CA VAL A 157 7.06 -12.31 -3.73
C VAL A 157 8.25 -13.00 -3.03
N LEU A 158 8.03 -13.59 -1.85
CA LEU A 158 9.07 -14.28 -1.08
C LEU A 158 9.68 -15.49 -1.83
N LYS A 159 8.87 -16.29 -2.54
CA LYS A 159 9.36 -17.45 -3.33
C LYS A 159 10.36 -17.06 -4.41
N THR A 160 10.37 -15.80 -4.85
CA THR A 160 11.33 -15.31 -5.85
C THR A 160 12.70 -14.94 -5.25
N MET A 161 12.85 -15.02 -3.92
CA MET A 161 14.04 -14.62 -3.19
C MET A 161 14.90 -15.83 -2.88
N GLU A 162 16.06 -15.88 -3.52
CA GLU A 162 17.14 -16.76 -3.12
C GLU A 162 17.69 -16.28 -1.76
N CYS A 163 17.64 -17.16 -0.75
CA CYS A 163 18.32 -17.07 0.56
C CYS A 163 17.87 -15.98 1.57
N TYR A 164 16.78 -16.27 2.28
CA TYR A 164 16.51 -16.24 3.75
C TYR A 164 17.17 -15.26 4.77
N SER A 165 18.04 -14.29 4.43
CA SER A 165 18.63 -13.39 5.46
C SER A 165 17.90 -12.04 5.67
N GLY A 166 16.78 -11.78 4.97
CA GLY A 166 16.07 -10.49 5.04
C GLY A 166 14.55 -10.57 5.16
N ALA A 167 13.97 -11.77 5.29
CA ALA A 167 12.52 -11.98 5.31
C ALA A 167 11.81 -11.28 6.49
N GLY A 168 12.50 -11.07 7.61
CA GLY A 168 11.96 -10.36 8.77
C GLY A 168 11.40 -8.97 8.43
N ARG A 169 12.09 -8.21 7.57
CA ARG A 169 11.65 -6.86 7.17
C ARG A 169 10.32 -6.85 6.43
N PHE A 170 9.90 -7.97 5.83
CA PHE A 170 8.60 -8.07 5.16
C PHE A 170 7.47 -8.05 6.18
N PHE A 171 7.66 -8.79 7.27
CA PHE A 171 6.68 -8.86 8.35
C PHE A 171 6.63 -7.57 9.15
N THR A 172 7.74 -6.83 9.28
CA THR A 172 7.74 -5.52 9.96
C THR A 172 7.04 -4.42 9.13
N LEU A 173 7.12 -4.48 7.80
CA LEU A 173 6.70 -3.38 6.91
C LEU A 173 5.34 -3.60 6.25
N ASN A 174 4.76 -4.80 6.30
CA ASN A 174 3.46 -5.06 5.69
C ASN A 174 2.31 -4.65 6.63
N TYR A 175 1.43 -3.78 6.16
CA TYR A 175 0.37 -3.23 7.01
C TYR A 175 -0.97 -3.96 6.89
N TYR A 176 -1.21 -4.79 5.89
CA TYR A 176 -2.56 -5.26 5.53
C TYR A 176 -2.79 -6.77 5.71
N VAL A 177 -1.74 -7.57 5.88
CA VAL A 177 -1.87 -9.02 6.09
C VAL A 177 -2.33 -9.30 7.51
N ASP A 178 -3.37 -10.12 7.64
CA ASP A 178 -3.78 -10.70 8.91
C ASP A 178 -2.96 -11.98 9.20
N PHE A 179 -2.21 -11.98 10.29
CA PHE A 179 -1.24 -13.04 10.62
C PHE A 179 -1.78 -14.13 11.56
N HIS A 180 -3.04 -14.03 12.01
CA HIS A 180 -3.63 -15.01 12.95
C HIS A 180 -3.67 -16.44 12.41
N ASP A 181 -3.89 -16.60 11.10
CA ASP A 181 -4.11 -17.92 10.50
C ASP A 181 -2.82 -18.68 10.15
N ASN A 182 -1.64 -18.13 10.48
CA ASN A 182 -0.36 -18.70 10.04
C ASN A 182 0.68 -18.80 11.16
N PRO A 183 0.66 -19.90 11.94
CA PRO A 183 1.61 -20.15 13.04
C PRO A 183 3.09 -20.14 12.60
N GLN A 184 3.35 -20.41 11.32
CA GLN A 184 4.70 -20.40 10.75
C GLN A 184 5.30 -18.98 10.60
N ILE A 185 4.51 -17.92 10.85
CA ILE A 185 4.91 -16.51 10.76
C ILE A 185 4.91 -15.86 12.15
N CYS A 186 4.83 -16.65 13.21
CA CYS A 186 5.01 -16.20 14.58
C CYS A 186 6.51 -15.99 14.84
N CYS A 187 7.05 -14.86 14.38
CA CYS A 187 8.46 -14.54 14.56
C CYS A 187 8.66 -13.17 15.21
N THR A 188 9.85 -12.97 15.77
CA THR A 188 10.31 -11.73 16.43
C THR A 188 10.06 -10.48 15.58
N SER A 189 10.11 -10.60 14.25
CA SER A 189 9.86 -9.47 13.35
C SER A 189 8.40 -9.01 13.35
N LEU A 190 7.43 -9.91 13.59
CA LEU A 190 6.02 -9.53 13.65
C LEU A 190 5.75 -8.61 14.86
N ALA A 191 6.46 -8.80 15.96
CA ALA A 191 6.38 -7.95 17.15
C ALA A 191 6.77 -6.48 16.89
N LYS A 192 7.47 -6.16 15.79
CA LYS A 192 7.77 -4.77 15.39
C LYS A 192 6.69 -4.14 14.51
N ASN A 193 5.71 -4.91 14.06
CA ASN A 193 4.69 -4.42 13.14
C ASN A 193 3.60 -3.67 13.93
N GLU A 194 3.48 -2.37 13.68
CA GLU A 194 2.57 -1.48 14.39
C GLU A 194 1.11 -1.57 13.91
N PHE A 195 0.82 -2.30 12.83
CA PHE A 195 -0.54 -2.46 12.29
C PHE A 195 -1.02 -3.91 12.31
N THR A 196 -0.26 -4.82 12.93
CA THR A 196 -0.76 -6.15 13.25
C THR A 196 -1.99 -6.03 14.14
N LYS A 197 -3.02 -6.85 13.88
CA LYS A 197 -4.15 -7.00 14.79
C LYS A 197 -3.66 -7.75 16.02
N TRP A 198 -3.62 -7.09 17.16
CA TRP A 198 -3.08 -7.66 18.38
C TRP A 198 -4.18 -8.30 19.23
N ASN A 199 -3.92 -9.51 19.69
CA ASN A 199 -4.64 -10.15 20.78
C ASN A 199 -3.68 -11.04 21.57
N TRP A 200 -4.11 -11.48 22.75
CA TRP A 200 -3.27 -12.29 23.64
C TRP A 200 -2.94 -13.68 23.08
N ASP A 201 -3.79 -14.23 22.22
CA ASP A 201 -3.52 -15.50 21.55
C ASP A 201 -2.32 -15.38 20.60
N LEU A 202 -2.25 -14.30 19.82
CA LEU A 202 -1.12 -14.03 18.92
C LEU A 202 0.17 -13.77 19.70
N VAL A 203 0.10 -13.01 20.79
CA VAL A 203 1.26 -12.78 21.68
C VAL A 203 1.78 -14.11 22.23
N SER A 204 0.87 -14.97 22.71
CA SER A 204 1.23 -16.31 23.22
C SER A 204 1.83 -17.19 22.12
N ASN A 205 1.30 -17.13 20.90
CA ASN A 205 1.84 -17.87 19.76
C ASN A 205 3.27 -17.40 19.40
N ILE A 206 3.54 -16.09 19.42
CA ILE A 206 4.90 -15.55 19.20
C ILE A 206 5.84 -16.03 20.30
N LYS A 207 5.45 -15.92 21.58
CA LYS A 207 6.24 -16.43 22.71
C LYS A 207 6.61 -17.90 22.51
N ASN A 208 5.64 -18.74 22.17
CA ASN A 208 5.85 -20.19 22.06
C ASN A 208 6.69 -20.59 20.85
N ALA A 209 6.76 -19.74 19.82
CA ALA A 209 7.51 -19.99 18.60
C ALA A 209 8.97 -19.51 18.67
N GLU A 210 9.25 -18.47 19.45
CA GLU A 210 10.55 -17.81 19.53
C GLU A 210 11.35 -18.24 20.76
N ARG A 211 12.65 -18.51 20.57
CA ARG A 211 13.55 -18.87 21.67
C ARG A 211 14.27 -17.67 22.29
N SER A 212 14.34 -16.53 21.59
CA SER A 212 14.91 -15.29 22.12
C SER A 212 13.82 -14.40 22.73
N PHE A 213 14.21 -13.44 23.57
CA PHE A 213 13.29 -12.45 24.15
C PHE A 213 13.19 -11.17 23.31
N ASP A 214 13.79 -11.14 22.11
CA ASP A 214 13.79 -9.96 21.24
C ASP A 214 12.36 -9.54 20.85
N TRP A 215 11.42 -10.50 20.80
CA TRP A 215 10.00 -10.21 20.54
C TRP A 215 9.37 -9.38 21.66
N LEU A 216 9.79 -9.57 22.91
CA LEU A 216 9.26 -8.83 24.06
C LEU A 216 9.72 -7.38 24.00
N GLU A 217 11.01 -7.14 23.75
CA GLU A 217 11.54 -5.78 23.55
C GLU A 217 10.81 -5.06 22.41
N ASN A 218 10.55 -5.77 21.31
CA ASN A 218 9.81 -5.20 20.19
C ASN A 218 8.36 -4.86 20.55
N LEU A 219 7.65 -5.71 21.31
CA LEU A 219 6.28 -5.42 21.76
C LEU A 219 6.22 -4.25 22.76
N LEU A 220 7.19 -4.17 23.68
CA LEU A 220 7.30 -3.07 24.64
C LEU A 220 7.50 -1.71 23.95
N ASP A 221 8.06 -1.70 22.74
CA ASP A 221 8.23 -0.51 21.90
C ASP A 221 7.14 -0.35 20.81
N ASN A 222 6.15 -1.25 20.73
CA ASN A 222 5.16 -1.29 19.64
C ASN A 222 3.91 -0.43 19.92
N ASN A 223 3.77 0.67 19.17
CA ASN A 223 2.62 1.58 19.29
C ASN A 223 1.28 0.92 18.92
N GLY A 224 1.28 0.01 17.95
CA GLY A 224 0.11 -0.78 17.56
C GLY A 224 -0.42 -1.67 18.67
N PHE A 225 0.48 -2.37 19.36
CA PHE A 225 0.14 -3.25 20.47
C PHE A 225 -0.55 -2.48 21.60
N PHE A 226 0.05 -1.37 22.05
CA PHE A 226 -0.53 -0.56 23.11
C PHE A 226 -1.75 0.26 22.66
N SER A 227 -1.87 0.63 21.38
CA SER A 227 -3.09 1.30 20.89
C SER A 227 -4.31 0.39 20.88
N GLN A 228 -4.12 -0.92 20.74
CA GLN A 228 -5.20 -1.90 20.66
C GLN A 228 -5.51 -2.56 22.01
N LEU A 229 -4.49 -2.97 22.77
CA LEU A 229 -4.66 -3.67 24.05
C LEU A 229 -4.43 -2.77 25.27
N GLY A 230 -3.68 -1.69 25.10
CA GLY A 230 -3.25 -0.78 26.17
C GLY A 230 -4.07 0.49 26.35
N THR A 231 -5.03 0.77 25.47
CA THR A 231 -5.74 2.06 25.41
C THR A 231 -6.56 2.37 26.66
N GLU A 232 -7.02 1.37 27.40
CA GLU A 232 -7.70 1.57 28.69
C GLU A 232 -6.73 1.72 29.87
N ASN A 233 -5.66 0.92 29.88
CA ASN A 233 -4.67 0.92 30.97
C ASN A 233 -3.36 0.24 30.54
N ILE A 234 -2.31 1.04 30.34
CA ILE A 234 -0.97 0.57 29.95
C ILE A 234 -0.36 -0.35 31.02
N ALA A 235 -0.47 0.02 32.30
CA ALA A 235 0.09 -0.77 33.40
C ALA A 235 -0.59 -2.14 33.51
N LYS A 236 -1.90 -2.23 33.36
CA LYS A 236 -2.65 -3.50 33.35
C LYS A 236 -2.21 -4.39 32.18
N THR A 237 -1.96 -3.78 31.02
CA THR A 237 -1.48 -4.50 29.82
C THR A 237 -0.08 -5.05 30.05
N LEU A 238 0.80 -4.28 30.71
CA LEU A 238 2.12 -4.77 31.12
C LEU A 238 2.03 -5.93 32.13
N THR A 239 1.08 -5.89 33.07
CA THR A 239 0.83 -7.03 33.99
C THR A 239 0.46 -8.28 33.21
N GLN A 240 -0.48 -8.17 32.27
CA GLN A 240 -0.87 -9.29 31.43
C GLN A 240 0.29 -9.80 30.56
N LEU A 241 1.13 -8.90 30.03
CA LEU A 241 2.31 -9.29 29.28
C LEU A 241 3.32 -10.04 30.15
N GLN A 242 3.56 -9.58 31.39
CA GLN A 242 4.41 -10.27 32.36
C GLN A 242 3.85 -11.66 32.71
N ASP A 243 2.54 -11.81 32.83
CA ASP A 243 1.89 -13.10 33.08
C ASP A 243 2.10 -14.07 31.91
N VAL A 244 2.02 -13.59 30.66
CA VAL A 244 2.30 -14.39 29.45
C VAL A 244 3.76 -14.81 29.41
N VAL A 245 4.69 -13.88 29.67
CA VAL A 245 6.14 -14.17 29.71
C VAL A 245 6.46 -15.18 30.82
N GLY A 246 5.78 -15.09 31.96
CA GLY A 246 6.02 -15.94 33.13
C GLY A 246 7.33 -15.58 33.84
N THR A 247 7.99 -16.58 34.43
CA THR A 247 9.25 -16.37 35.17
C THR A 247 10.49 -16.42 34.30
N GLU A 248 10.34 -16.63 32.98
CA GLU A 248 11.46 -16.80 32.05
C GLU A 248 12.22 -15.49 31.82
N TYR A 249 11.51 -14.36 31.90
CA TYR A 249 12.07 -13.01 31.85
C TYR A 249 11.27 -12.08 32.73
N LEU A 250 11.96 -11.22 33.49
CA LEU A 250 11.33 -10.23 34.34
C LEU A 250 11.41 -8.85 33.68
N ILE A 251 10.26 -8.26 33.38
CA ILE A 251 10.16 -6.85 33.00
C ILE A 251 10.53 -6.04 34.25
N THR A 252 11.69 -5.39 34.23
CA THR A 252 12.18 -4.63 35.39
C THR A 252 11.30 -3.42 35.66
N GLN A 253 11.29 -2.92 36.90
CA GLN A 253 10.50 -1.75 37.27
C GLN A 253 10.89 -0.50 36.47
N ASP A 254 12.17 -0.37 36.08
CA ASP A 254 12.64 0.76 35.28
C ASP A 254 12.05 0.71 33.86
N VAL A 255 12.07 -0.47 33.22
CA VAL A 255 11.45 -0.68 31.91
C VAL A 255 9.94 -0.44 32.00
N TRP A 256 9.30 -0.98 33.05
CA TRP A 256 7.88 -0.79 33.30
C TRP A 256 7.49 0.69 33.37
N ASN A 257 8.17 1.46 34.22
CA ASN A 257 7.90 2.87 34.39
C ASN A 257 8.14 3.64 33.09
N SER A 258 9.21 3.32 32.36
CA SER A 258 9.53 3.96 31.08
C SER A 258 8.47 3.71 30.02
N VAL A 259 7.94 2.49 29.93
CA VAL A 259 6.88 2.14 28.97
C VAL A 259 5.57 2.84 29.32
N VAL A 260 5.17 2.84 30.60
CA VAL A 260 3.98 3.56 31.06
C VAL A 260 4.10 5.05 30.73
N GLU A 261 5.20 5.69 31.11
CA GLU A 261 5.43 7.12 30.86
C GLU A 261 5.39 7.44 29.35
N LYS A 262 6.03 6.62 28.52
CA LYS A 262 6.06 6.80 27.06
C LYS A 262 4.63 6.83 26.48
N TYR A 263 3.83 5.81 26.78
CA TYR A 263 2.51 5.65 26.15
C TYR A 263 1.44 6.55 26.75
N GLU A 264 1.50 6.86 28.05
CA GLU A 264 0.63 7.88 28.65
C GLU A 264 0.90 9.26 28.05
N LYS A 265 2.18 9.60 27.80
CA LYS A 265 2.56 10.86 27.15
C LYS A 265 2.09 10.96 25.70
N MET A 266 2.06 9.85 24.96
CA MET A 266 1.51 9.84 23.59
C MET A 266 0.02 10.17 23.55
N GLY A 267 -0.73 9.80 24.60
CA GLY A 267 -2.15 10.14 24.75
C GLY A 267 -2.97 9.81 23.51
N ILE A 268 -3.65 10.83 22.97
CA ILE A 268 -4.54 10.69 21.82
C ILE A 268 -3.79 10.30 20.53
N GLY A 269 -2.52 10.67 20.39
CA GLY A 269 -1.69 10.31 19.25
C GLY A 269 -1.53 8.80 19.06
N LEU A 270 -1.63 8.02 20.15
CA LEU A 270 -1.56 6.56 20.11
C LEU A 270 -2.71 5.93 19.30
N TYR A 271 -3.88 6.58 19.26
CA TYR A 271 -5.04 6.08 18.52
C TYR A 271 -4.81 6.07 17.00
N ALA A 272 -3.82 6.79 16.48
CA ALA A 272 -3.45 6.72 15.05
C ALA A 272 -3.06 5.30 14.59
N TYR A 273 -2.67 4.42 15.52
CA TYR A 273 -2.32 3.02 15.28
C TYR A 273 -3.47 2.03 15.54
N SER A 274 -4.62 2.53 16.03
CA SER A 274 -5.75 1.69 16.42
C SER A 274 -6.39 1.01 15.19
N ASN A 275 -6.85 -0.22 15.39
CA ASN A 275 -7.59 -0.99 14.39
C ASN A 275 -9.10 -0.71 14.38
N SER A 276 -9.57 0.17 15.28
CA SER A 276 -10.99 0.51 15.43
C SER A 276 -11.23 2.03 15.43
N ILE A 277 -10.30 2.81 14.89
CA ILE A 277 -10.43 4.27 14.82
C ILE A 277 -11.55 4.69 13.86
N SER A 278 -12.48 5.52 14.33
CA SER A 278 -13.58 6.02 13.49
C SER A 278 -13.25 7.36 12.82
N LYS A 279 -13.97 7.67 11.74
CA LYS A 279 -13.86 8.96 11.04
C LYS A 279 -14.17 10.13 11.98
N GLU A 280 -15.22 10.02 12.80
CA GLU A 280 -15.63 11.06 13.74
C GLU A 280 -14.54 11.35 14.76
N PHE A 281 -13.86 10.30 15.25
CA PHE A 281 -12.73 10.45 16.15
C PHE A 281 -11.58 11.19 15.48
N ILE A 282 -11.23 10.80 14.25
CA ILE A 282 -10.15 11.46 13.48
C ILE A 282 -10.46 12.94 13.27
N ILE A 283 -11.69 13.29 12.89
CA ILE A 283 -12.09 14.70 12.68
C ILE A 283 -12.03 15.49 13.98
N LYS A 284 -12.52 14.92 15.08
CA LYS A 284 -12.51 15.56 16.40
C LYS A 284 -11.11 15.83 16.92
N HIS A 285 -10.18 14.89 16.71
CA HIS A 285 -8.81 14.92 17.23
C HIS A 285 -7.75 15.20 16.15
N GLN A 286 -8.15 15.81 15.03
CA GLN A 286 -7.33 16.03 13.84
C GLN A 286 -6.02 16.81 14.04
N ASN A 287 -5.85 17.51 15.17
CA ASN A 287 -4.63 18.27 15.49
C ASN A 287 -3.68 17.51 16.41
N GLU A 288 -4.14 16.42 17.02
CA GLU A 288 -3.40 15.60 17.98
C GLU A 288 -2.90 14.30 17.34
N LEU A 289 -3.51 13.88 16.23
CA LEU A 289 -3.16 12.67 15.50
C LEU A 289 -2.03 12.90 14.50
N ASP A 290 -1.15 11.90 14.40
CA ASP A 290 -0.10 11.86 13.38
C ASP A 290 -0.68 11.39 12.03
N TRP A 291 -0.79 12.32 11.09
CA TRP A 291 -1.31 12.07 9.75
C TRP A 291 -0.39 11.20 8.88
N LEU A 292 0.92 11.15 9.15
CA LEU A 292 1.85 10.27 8.45
C LEU A 292 1.69 8.81 8.90
N VAL A 293 1.27 8.60 10.14
CA VAL A 293 0.86 7.28 10.64
C VAL A 293 -0.51 6.92 10.08
N LEU A 294 -1.50 7.83 10.17
CA LEU A 294 -2.87 7.57 9.71
C LEU A 294 -2.92 7.16 8.23
N GLN A 295 -2.16 7.81 7.35
CA GLN A 295 -2.17 7.42 5.92
C GLN A 295 -1.74 5.96 5.71
N ARG A 296 -0.88 5.40 6.58
CA ARG A 296 -0.40 4.01 6.50
C ARG A 296 -1.33 3.02 7.22
N ASN A 297 -2.19 3.51 8.11
CA ASN A 297 -3.09 2.66 8.87
C ASN A 297 -4.13 1.99 7.95
N PRO A 298 -4.13 0.65 7.85
CA PRO A 298 -5.01 -0.10 6.96
C PRO A 298 -6.48 -0.09 7.40
N TYR A 299 -6.76 0.27 8.66
CA TYR A 299 -8.08 0.19 9.28
C TYR A 299 -8.88 1.49 9.16
N VAL A 300 -8.23 2.57 8.69
CA VAL A 300 -8.91 3.84 8.47
C VAL A 300 -9.84 3.71 7.26
N GLN A 301 -11.12 4.01 7.49
CA GLN A 301 -12.10 4.10 6.42
C GLN A 301 -11.99 5.46 5.73
N TRP A 302 -11.18 5.50 4.67
CA TRP A 302 -10.98 6.70 3.87
C TRP A 302 -12.20 6.99 2.99
N ASP A 303 -12.56 8.26 2.91
CA ASP A 303 -13.47 8.81 1.92
C ASP A 303 -12.90 10.13 1.38
N LEU A 304 -13.56 10.72 0.37
CA LEU A 304 -13.06 11.94 -0.28
C LEU A 304 -12.90 13.11 0.69
N GLU A 305 -13.76 13.23 1.70
CA GLU A 305 -13.67 14.29 2.70
C GLU A 305 -12.43 14.12 3.58
N LEU A 306 -12.21 12.89 4.07
CA LEU A 306 -11.07 12.59 4.92
C LEU A 306 -9.74 12.69 4.15
N ILE A 307 -9.71 12.27 2.88
CA ILE A 307 -8.55 12.46 1.99
C ILE A 307 -8.24 13.95 1.82
N ASN A 308 -9.26 14.78 1.57
CA ASN A 308 -9.07 16.21 1.43
C ASN A 308 -8.55 16.86 2.72
N LEU A 309 -9.07 16.44 3.88
CA LEU A 309 -8.57 16.89 5.18
C LEU A 309 -7.09 16.48 5.37
N PHE A 310 -6.74 15.24 5.04
CA PHE A 310 -5.37 14.76 5.09
C PHE A 310 -4.43 15.61 4.25
N LEU A 311 -4.77 15.87 2.98
CA LEU A 311 -3.95 16.71 2.08
C LEU A 311 -3.75 18.11 2.66
N LYS A 312 -4.81 18.73 3.18
CA LYS A 312 -4.75 20.05 3.84
C LYS A 312 -3.86 20.07 5.08
N LYS A 313 -3.83 18.98 5.85
CA LYS A 313 -2.93 18.85 7.01
C LYS A 313 -1.50 18.63 6.55
N TYR A 314 -1.29 17.76 5.57
CA TYR A 314 0.01 17.43 5.01
C TYR A 314 0.74 18.68 4.49
N VAL A 315 0.07 19.53 3.72
CA VAL A 315 0.62 20.81 3.22
C VAL A 315 1.08 21.72 4.35
N LYS A 316 0.37 21.74 5.49
CA LYS A 316 0.71 22.60 6.63
C LYS A 316 1.82 22.03 7.50
N SER A 317 1.96 20.70 7.54
CA SER A 317 2.84 20.00 8.46
C SER A 317 4.18 19.62 7.84
N ILE A 318 4.25 19.45 6.51
CA ILE A 318 5.44 18.95 5.81
C ILE A 318 5.95 20.02 4.83
N PRO A 319 7.25 20.36 4.86
CA PRO A 319 7.85 21.26 3.88
C PRO A 319 7.70 20.74 2.45
N GLU A 320 7.53 21.66 1.48
CA GLU A 320 7.33 21.33 0.06
C GLU A 320 8.45 20.43 -0.51
N SER A 321 9.69 20.64 -0.10
CA SER A 321 10.86 19.83 -0.50
C SER A 321 10.82 18.37 -0.05
N GLU A 322 9.87 18.01 0.82
CA GLU A 322 9.73 16.66 1.37
C GLU A 322 8.39 16.01 1.00
N TRP A 323 7.55 16.67 0.21
CA TRP A 323 6.24 16.14 -0.16
C TRP A 323 6.34 14.78 -0.84
N ASP A 324 7.23 14.62 -1.83
CA ASP A 324 7.44 13.35 -2.54
C ASP A 324 8.01 12.23 -1.66
N LYS A 325 8.68 12.57 -0.56
CA LYS A 325 9.35 11.58 0.31
C LYS A 325 8.38 10.88 1.25
N HIS A 326 7.36 11.59 1.72
CA HIS A 326 6.46 11.10 2.78
C HIS A 326 5.01 10.89 2.32
N LEU A 327 4.64 11.32 1.10
CA LEU A 327 3.29 11.18 0.58
C LEU A 327 3.13 9.90 -0.24
N ASP A 328 3.16 8.77 0.45
CA ASP A 328 3.21 7.47 -0.21
C ASP A 328 1.86 7.04 -0.82
N GLY A 329 0.74 7.42 -0.19
CA GLY A 329 -0.61 6.98 -0.56
C GLY A 329 -0.82 5.48 -0.29
N SER A 330 -1.81 5.16 0.53
CA SER A 330 -2.09 3.77 0.90
C SER A 330 -3.19 3.14 0.07
N ARG A 331 -3.25 1.82 0.13
CA ARG A 331 -4.29 1.02 -0.52
C ARG A 331 -5.70 1.34 0.00
N ALA A 332 -5.83 1.68 1.28
CA ALA A 332 -7.10 2.12 1.85
C ALA A 332 -7.56 3.44 1.20
N ILE A 333 -6.65 4.39 0.98
CA ILE A 333 -6.93 5.63 0.23
C ILE A 333 -7.31 5.32 -1.23
N TYR A 334 -6.56 4.43 -1.91
CA TYR A 334 -6.89 4.03 -3.28
C TYR A 334 -8.28 3.42 -3.39
N SER A 335 -8.66 2.59 -2.41
CA SER A 335 -9.97 1.93 -2.40
C SER A 335 -11.12 2.93 -2.35
N ALA A 336 -10.93 4.08 -1.71
CA ALA A 336 -11.92 5.16 -1.65
C ALA A 336 -12.13 5.89 -2.98
N ILE A 337 -11.16 5.82 -3.91
CA ILE A 337 -11.21 6.52 -5.20
C ILE A 337 -11.32 5.59 -6.40
N LYS A 338 -11.11 4.28 -6.22
CA LYS A 338 -11.02 3.29 -7.30
C LYS A 338 -12.23 3.32 -8.23
N ASP A 339 -13.43 3.44 -7.67
CA ASP A 339 -14.67 3.42 -8.47
C ASP A 339 -14.92 4.74 -9.22
N LEU A 340 -14.14 5.78 -8.92
CA LEU A 340 -14.12 7.05 -9.67
C LEU A 340 -13.14 7.01 -10.85
N LEU A 341 -12.44 5.89 -11.06
CA LEU A 341 -11.37 5.77 -12.04
C LEU A 341 -11.73 4.78 -13.14
N ASN A 342 -11.42 5.19 -14.36
CA ASN A 342 -11.33 4.33 -15.54
C ASN A 342 -10.30 4.93 -16.51
N ASP A 343 -9.98 4.20 -17.58
CA ASP A 343 -8.97 4.63 -18.54
C ASP A 343 -9.31 5.95 -19.24
N SER A 344 -10.58 6.33 -19.36
CA SER A 344 -10.97 7.64 -19.90
C SER A 344 -10.61 8.76 -18.93
N ILE A 345 -11.06 8.64 -17.68
CA ILE A 345 -10.83 9.63 -16.62
C ILE A 345 -9.34 9.79 -16.36
N LEU A 346 -8.60 8.67 -16.28
CA LEU A 346 -7.16 8.71 -16.07
C LEU A 346 -6.45 9.45 -17.21
N ARG A 347 -6.81 9.18 -18.48
CA ARG A 347 -6.25 9.92 -19.63
C ARG A 347 -6.58 11.41 -19.59
N ASP A 348 -7.76 11.79 -19.13
CA ASP A 348 -8.14 13.20 -19.01
C ASP A 348 -7.33 13.89 -17.90
N ILE A 349 -7.15 13.25 -16.76
CA ILE A 349 -6.30 13.75 -15.67
C ILE A 349 -4.84 13.87 -16.13
N GLU A 350 -4.33 12.87 -16.82
CA GLU A 350 -2.97 12.88 -17.36
C GLU A 350 -2.72 14.08 -18.28
N LYS A 351 -3.70 14.43 -19.13
CA LYS A 351 -3.62 15.62 -19.99
C LYS A 351 -3.71 16.93 -19.21
N LEU A 352 -4.58 16.99 -18.21
CA LEU A 352 -4.85 18.22 -17.45
C LEU A 352 -3.71 18.60 -16.51
N TYR A 353 -3.03 17.62 -15.93
CA TYR A 353 -2.01 17.83 -14.90
C TYR A 353 -0.60 17.48 -15.37
N GLU A 354 -0.43 17.19 -16.66
CA GLU A 354 0.87 16.84 -17.28
C GLU A 354 1.59 15.72 -16.53
N LEU A 355 0.82 14.73 -16.05
CA LEU A 355 1.33 13.54 -15.36
C LEU A 355 2.07 12.59 -16.30
#